data_AF-A0A7J5E6R9-F1
#
_entry.id   AF-A0A7J5E6R9-F1
#
_cell.length_a   1.000
_cell.length_b   1.000
_cell.length_c   1.000
_cell.angle_alpha   90.00
_cell.angle_beta   90.00
_cell.angle_gamma   90.00
#
_symmetry.space_group_name_H-M   'P 1'
#
loop_
_entity.id
_entity.type
_entity.pdbx_description
1 polymer ?
#
loop_
_entity_poly.entity_id
_entity_poly.type
_entity_poly.pdbx_seq_one_letter_code
_entity_poly.pdbx_strand_id
1 'polypeptide(L)'
;MLFAVLFGVIFLIISYPFIPFNKSVDSSLFIYLKNWSFNGSVYKLFETIFSSGEIARIITLILFVISAFLISFFYKNFLEAAYGILILFIAFAATLYPWYLGWIAAVNPLFNFSSVFYFFFSINITNVTPMWEVWKEYLWIYLIQYIPFYILLFLNLKTLIKNSENHEKKT
;
A
#
# COMPACT_ATOMS: atom_id res chain seq x y z
N MET A 1 -6.69 -20.51 30.40
CA MET A 1 -7.50 -21.61 29.82
C MET A 1 -8.93 -21.17 29.53
N LEU A 2 -9.71 -20.68 30.52
CA LEU A 2 -11.09 -20.19 30.31
C LEU A 2 -11.21 -19.09 29.22
N PHE A 3 -10.30 -18.11 29.22
CA PHE A 3 -10.27 -17.06 28.20
C PHE A 3 -10.11 -17.61 26.77
N ALA A 4 -9.17 -18.54 26.56
CA ALA A 4 -8.93 -19.12 25.25
C ALA A 4 -10.13 -19.92 24.74
N VAL A 5 -10.83 -20.63 25.65
CA VAL A 5 -12.06 -21.37 25.32
C VAL A 5 -13.19 -20.40 24.95
N LEU A 6 -13.42 -19.36 25.77
CA LEU A 6 -14.44 -18.33 25.48
C LEU A 6 -14.15 -17.60 24.17
N PHE A 7 -12.89 -17.21 23.95
CA PHE A 7 -12.45 -16.59 22.70
C PHE A 7 -12.69 -17.52 21.51
N GLY A 8 -12.31 -18.79 21.61
CA GLY A 8 -12.54 -19.77 20.54
C GLY A 8 -14.01 -19.96 20.21
N VAL A 9 -14.88 -20.04 21.23
CA VAL A 9 -16.34 -20.17 21.04
C VAL A 9 -16.92 -18.90 20.41
N ILE A 10 -16.59 -17.72 20.92
CA ILE A 10 -17.04 -16.44 20.36
C ILE A 10 -16.56 -16.28 18.92
N PHE A 11 -15.30 -16.61 18.64
CA PHE A 11 -14.71 -16.59 17.31
C PHE A 11 -15.49 -17.49 16.36
N LEU A 12 -15.76 -18.74 16.74
CA LEU A 12 -16.53 -19.68 15.91
C LEU A 12 -17.97 -19.21 15.66
N ILE A 13 -18.64 -18.65 16.66
CA ILE A 13 -20.00 -18.11 16.52
C ILE A 13 -20.00 -16.91 15.55
N ILE A 14 -19.04 -15.99 15.69
CA ILE A 14 -18.92 -14.83 14.80
C ILE A 14 -18.54 -15.27 13.39
N SER A 15 -17.69 -16.29 13.24
CA SER A 15 -17.24 -16.79 11.94
C SER A 15 -18.26 -17.66 11.22
N TYR A 16 -19.20 -18.31 11.92
CA TYR A 16 -20.22 -19.18 11.34
C TYR A 16 -20.98 -18.58 10.15
N PRO A 17 -21.53 -17.35 10.20
CA PRO A 17 -22.23 -16.74 9.06
C PRO A 17 -21.31 -16.43 7.87
N PHE A 18 -19.99 -16.45 8.04
CA PHE A 18 -19.00 -16.20 7.00
C PHE A 18 -18.42 -17.48 6.40
N ILE A 19 -18.86 -18.66 6.84
CA ILE A 19 -18.47 -19.94 6.22
C ILE A 19 -19.20 -20.05 4.87
N PRO A 20 -18.49 -20.10 3.75
CA PRO A 20 -19.11 -20.14 2.44
C PRO A 20 -19.75 -21.52 2.19
N PHE A 21 -21.07 -21.62 2.40
CA PHE A 21 -21.82 -22.85 2.10
C PHE A 21 -22.10 -23.04 0.60
N ASN A 22 -21.84 -22.03 -0.24
CA ASN A 22 -21.96 -22.17 -1.69
C ASN A 22 -20.73 -21.61 -2.45
N LYS A 23 -20.54 -22.10 -3.69
CA LYS A 23 -19.48 -21.66 -4.61
C LYS A 23 -19.65 -20.24 -5.16
N SER A 24 -20.79 -19.59 -4.91
CA SER A 24 -21.02 -18.20 -5.33
C SER A 24 -20.15 -17.23 -4.56
N VAL A 25 -19.77 -17.53 -3.31
CA VAL A 25 -18.85 -16.69 -2.53
C VAL A 25 -17.49 -16.55 -3.23
N ASP A 26 -16.94 -17.67 -3.72
CA ASP A 26 -15.68 -17.65 -4.48
C ASP A 26 -15.84 -16.82 -5.76
N SER A 27 -16.93 -17.03 -6.51
CA SER A 27 -17.19 -16.27 -7.73
C SER A 27 -17.34 -14.76 -7.48
N SER A 28 -18.02 -14.37 -6.41
CA SER A 28 -18.16 -12.97 -5.99
C SER A 28 -16.82 -12.37 -5.55
N LEU A 29 -15.99 -13.14 -4.86
CA LEU A 29 -14.63 -12.73 -4.50
C LEU A 29 -13.77 -12.50 -5.75
N PHE A 30 -13.81 -13.40 -6.74
CA PHE A 30 -13.07 -13.20 -7.99
C PHE A 30 -13.58 -12.02 -8.81
N ILE A 31 -14.90 -11.82 -8.89
CA ILE A 31 -15.50 -10.65 -9.53
C ILE A 31 -15.04 -9.36 -8.84
N TYR A 32 -15.04 -9.36 -7.50
CA TYR A 32 -14.53 -8.24 -6.71
C TYR A 32 -13.04 -8.00 -7.00
N LEU A 33 -12.18 -9.00 -6.86
CA LEU A 33 -10.74 -8.88 -7.08
C LEU A 33 -10.38 -8.44 -8.52
N LYS A 34 -11.17 -8.88 -9.51
CA LYS A 34 -10.98 -8.51 -10.92
C LYS A 34 -11.30 -7.04 -11.20
N ASN A 35 -12.39 -6.54 -10.62
CA ASN A 35 -12.90 -5.19 -10.93
C ASN A 35 -12.46 -4.12 -9.92
N TRP A 36 -11.97 -4.51 -8.74
CA TRP A 36 -11.72 -3.58 -7.64
C TRP A 36 -10.30 -3.02 -7.65
N SER A 37 -10.15 -1.83 -8.21
CA SER A 37 -8.93 -1.01 -8.12
C SER A 37 -9.32 0.41 -7.73
N PHE A 38 -8.47 1.06 -6.93
CA PHE A 38 -8.75 2.42 -6.49
C PHE A 38 -7.49 3.15 -6.04
N ASN A 39 -7.23 4.30 -6.62
CA ASN A 39 -6.16 5.20 -6.25
C ASN A 39 -4.80 4.49 -6.12
N GLY A 40 -4.46 3.64 -7.10
CA GLY A 40 -3.17 2.95 -7.13
C GLY A 40 -2.26 3.62 -8.15
N SER A 41 -1.12 4.22 -7.75
CA SER A 41 -0.31 5.02 -8.67
C SER A 41 0.34 4.20 -9.78
N VAL A 42 1.25 3.28 -9.42
CA VAL A 42 1.97 2.46 -10.42
C VAL A 42 1.00 1.51 -11.13
N TYR A 43 -0.02 1.02 -10.40
CA TYR A 43 -1.09 0.24 -11.00
C TYR A 43 -1.80 1.01 -12.12
N LYS A 44 -2.24 2.25 -11.86
CA LYS A 44 -2.98 3.05 -12.85
C LYS A 44 -2.15 3.35 -14.10
N LEU A 45 -0.85 3.59 -13.91
CA LEU A 45 0.09 3.77 -15.00
C LEU A 45 0.12 2.53 -15.91
N PHE A 46 0.31 1.33 -15.35
CA PHE A 46 0.33 0.11 -16.15
C PHE A 46 -1.03 -0.28 -16.72
N GLU A 47 -2.12 -0.07 -15.97
CA GLU A 47 -3.48 -0.28 -16.47
C GLU A 47 -3.72 0.56 -17.74
N THR A 48 -3.28 1.81 -17.74
CA THR A 48 -3.40 2.72 -18.89
C THR A 48 -2.53 2.25 -20.08
N ILE A 49 -1.30 1.79 -19.82
CA ILE A 49 -0.37 1.34 -20.88
C ILE A 49 -0.86 0.05 -21.54
N PHE A 50 -1.29 -0.93 -20.74
CA PHE A 50 -1.65 -2.27 -21.24
C PHE A 50 -3.14 -2.43 -21.51
N SER A 51 -3.96 -1.43 -21.19
CA SER A 51 -5.44 -1.49 -21.28
C SER A 51 -6.03 -2.71 -20.58
N SER A 52 -5.36 -3.21 -19.53
CA SER A 52 -5.71 -4.43 -18.81
C SER A 52 -5.32 -4.33 -17.33
N GLY A 53 -6.33 -4.30 -16.46
CA GLY A 53 -6.13 -4.29 -15.01
C GLY A 53 -5.51 -5.59 -14.49
N GLU A 54 -5.79 -6.73 -15.12
CA GLU A 54 -5.19 -8.03 -14.75
C GLU A 54 -3.67 -8.02 -14.97
N ILE A 55 -3.23 -7.58 -16.15
CA ILE A 55 -1.80 -7.46 -16.48
C ILE A 55 -1.13 -6.44 -15.54
N ALA A 56 -1.77 -5.30 -15.30
CA ALA A 56 -1.25 -4.28 -14.40
C ALA A 56 -1.03 -4.80 -12.96
N ARG A 57 -1.97 -5.58 -12.41
CA ARG A 57 -1.82 -6.23 -11.09
C ARG A 57 -0.65 -7.19 -11.04
N ILE A 58 -0.48 -8.01 -12.08
CA ILE A 58 0.63 -8.97 -12.15
C ILE A 58 1.96 -8.21 -12.15
N ILE A 59 2.07 -7.17 -12.97
CA ILE A 59 3.29 -6.35 -13.06
C ILE A 59 3.57 -5.67 -11.72
N THR A 60 2.60 -5.01 -11.11
CA THR A 60 2.84 -4.32 -9.82
C THR A 60 3.16 -5.30 -8.70
N LEU A 61 2.53 -6.47 -8.66
CA LEU A 61 2.85 -7.51 -7.68
C LEU A 61 4.29 -8.02 -7.87
N ILE A 62 4.70 -8.30 -9.10
CA ILE A 62 6.07 -8.74 -9.40
C ILE A 62 7.08 -7.66 -8.96
N LEU A 63 6.84 -6.40 -9.33
CA LEU A 63 7.72 -5.28 -8.96
C LEU A 63 7.78 -5.08 -7.43
N PHE A 64 6.65 -5.21 -6.74
CA PHE A 64 6.59 -5.17 -5.29
C PHE A 64 7.41 -6.31 -4.66
N VAL A 65 7.22 -7.55 -5.09
CA VAL A 65 7.94 -8.72 -4.55
C VAL A 65 9.44 -8.60 -4.79
N ILE A 66 9.86 -8.24 -6.00
CA ILE A 66 11.28 -8.04 -6.32
C ILE A 66 11.85 -6.94 -5.42
N SER A 67 11.17 -5.80 -5.31
CA SER A 67 11.66 -4.67 -4.52
C SER A 67 11.70 -4.98 -3.02
N ALA A 68 10.69 -5.69 -2.49
CA ALA A 68 10.65 -6.14 -1.10
C ALA A 68 11.75 -7.17 -0.81
N PHE A 69 12.01 -8.09 -1.74
CA PHE A 69 13.11 -9.05 -1.64
C PHE A 69 14.47 -8.33 -1.63
N LEU A 70 14.69 -7.37 -2.53
CA LEU A 70 15.92 -6.57 -2.56
C LEU A 70 16.11 -5.81 -1.24
N ILE A 71 15.07 -5.13 -0.73
CA ILE A 71 15.16 -4.45 0.57
C ILE A 71 15.51 -5.45 1.68
N SER A 72 14.84 -6.60 1.73
CA SER A 72 15.07 -7.62 2.77
C SER A 72 16.49 -8.21 2.71
N PHE A 73 17.10 -8.26 1.52
CA PHE A 73 18.45 -8.79 1.34
C PHE A 73 19.54 -7.75 1.67
N PHE A 74 19.33 -6.48 1.31
CA PHE A 74 20.34 -5.43 1.42
C PHE A 74 20.27 -4.62 2.72
N TYR A 75 19.10 -4.46 3.33
CA TYR A 75 18.96 -3.72 4.59
C TYR A 75 19.33 -4.59 5.78
N LYS A 76 20.30 -4.13 6.58
CA LYS A 76 20.72 -4.81 7.82
C LYS A 76 19.77 -4.54 8.99
N ASN A 77 19.11 -3.39 9.00
CA ASN A 77 18.16 -3.01 10.04
C ASN A 77 16.75 -3.45 9.66
N PHE A 78 16.17 -4.34 10.47
CA PHE A 78 14.82 -4.87 10.27
C PHE A 78 13.75 -3.78 10.21
N LEU A 79 13.81 -2.77 11.08
CA LEU A 79 12.80 -1.72 11.13
C LEU A 79 12.82 -0.83 9.88
N GLU A 80 14.01 -0.48 9.40
CA GLU A 80 14.18 0.27 8.15
C GLU A 80 13.71 -0.54 6.95
N ALA A 81 14.02 -1.84 6.91
CA ALA A 81 13.56 -2.75 5.87
C ALA A 81 12.03 -2.85 5.83
N ALA A 82 11.40 -3.08 7.00
CA ALA A 82 9.96 -3.17 7.13
C ALA A 82 9.28 -1.85 6.72
N TYR A 83 9.83 -0.71 7.14
CA TYR A 83 9.31 0.61 6.77
C TYR A 83 9.43 0.87 5.26
N GLY A 84 10.56 0.52 4.65
CA GLY A 84 10.74 0.58 3.21
C GLY A 84 9.71 -0.27 2.45
N ILE A 85 9.45 -1.49 2.92
CA ILE A 85 8.43 -2.38 2.33
C ILE A 85 7.02 -1.77 2.45
N LEU A 86 6.69 -1.11 3.56
CA LEU A 86 5.41 -0.38 3.70
C LEU A 86 5.28 0.77 2.69
N ILE A 87 6.35 1.50 2.42
CA ILE A 87 6.36 2.54 1.38
C ILE A 87 6.21 1.90 -0.02
N LEU A 88 6.85 0.76 -0.28
CA LEU A 88 6.68 0.04 -1.55
C LEU A 88 5.25 -0.46 -1.74
N PHE A 89 4.60 -0.92 -0.66
CA PHE A 89 3.20 -1.32 -0.70
C PHE A 89 2.31 -0.17 -1.18
N ILE A 90 2.54 1.05 -0.67
CA ILE A 90 1.82 2.26 -1.11
C ILE A 90 2.02 2.52 -2.61
N ALA A 91 3.26 2.39 -3.10
CA ALA A 91 3.58 2.68 -4.49
C ALA A 91 2.98 1.63 -5.46
N PHE A 92 2.98 0.35 -5.09
CA PHE A 92 2.61 -0.75 -5.98
C PHE A 92 1.20 -1.32 -5.74
N ALA A 93 0.47 -0.85 -4.72
CA ALA A 93 -0.90 -1.27 -4.48
C ALA A 93 -1.81 -0.95 -5.67
N ALA A 94 -2.67 -1.89 -6.04
CA ALA A 94 -3.76 -1.66 -6.99
C ALA A 94 -4.93 -0.89 -6.35
N THR A 95 -5.01 -0.92 -5.01
CA THR A 95 -6.08 -0.30 -4.23
C THR A 95 -5.49 0.34 -2.99
N LEU A 96 -5.65 1.65 -2.84
CA LEU A 96 -5.13 2.41 -1.70
C LEU A 96 -6.15 3.41 -1.18
N TYR A 97 -6.76 3.07 -0.04
CA TYR A 97 -7.66 3.97 0.67
C TYR A 97 -6.91 4.81 1.70
N PRO A 98 -7.41 6.03 2.03
CA PRO A 98 -6.81 6.89 3.05
C PRO A 98 -6.50 6.18 4.37
N TRP A 99 -7.39 5.31 4.84
CA TRP A 99 -7.21 4.60 6.12
C TRP A 99 -6.12 3.53 6.09
N TYR A 100 -5.70 3.04 4.91
CA TYR A 100 -4.57 2.10 4.81
C TYR A 100 -3.25 2.74 5.23
N LEU A 101 -3.18 4.08 5.21
CA LEU A 101 -1.99 4.83 5.62
C LEU A 101 -1.94 5.10 7.13
N GLY A 102 -2.98 4.72 7.90
CA GLY A 102 -2.99 4.94 9.35
C GLY A 102 -1.80 4.29 10.05
N TRP A 103 -1.44 3.06 9.65
CA TRP A 103 -0.32 2.33 10.25
C TRP A 103 1.04 2.94 9.89
N ILE A 104 1.25 3.30 8.62
CA ILE A 104 2.52 3.91 8.21
C ILE A 104 2.69 5.29 8.84
N ALA A 105 1.62 6.06 8.99
CA ALA A 105 1.65 7.37 9.63
C ALA A 105 2.01 7.28 11.10
N ALA A 106 1.53 6.25 11.82
CA ALA A 106 1.86 6.03 13.22
C ALA A 106 3.36 5.74 13.45
N VAL A 107 4.02 5.07 12.50
CA VAL A 107 5.46 4.74 12.59
C VAL A 107 6.36 5.77 11.92
N ASN A 108 5.83 6.64 11.05
CA ASN A 108 6.61 7.66 10.34
C ASN A 108 7.44 8.58 11.26
N PRO A 109 7.01 8.98 12.49
CA PRO A 109 7.84 9.79 13.38
C PRO A 109 9.21 9.18 13.72
N LEU A 110 9.35 7.85 13.62
CA LEU A 110 10.63 7.15 13.86
C LEU A 110 11.62 7.32 12.69
N PHE A 111 11.12 7.57 11.47
CA PHE A 111 11.93 7.64 10.24
C PHE A 111 11.93 9.03 9.59
N ASN A 112 10.95 9.87 9.94
CA ASN A 112 10.78 11.26 9.49
C ASN A 112 10.77 11.43 7.96
N PHE A 113 10.01 10.59 7.26
CA PHE A 113 9.83 10.72 5.81
C PHE A 113 8.76 11.78 5.53
N SER A 114 9.20 12.93 5.00
CA SER A 114 8.32 14.01 4.57
C SER A 114 7.38 13.59 3.44
N SER A 115 7.79 12.65 2.59
CA SER A 115 6.94 12.02 1.57
C SER A 115 5.71 11.33 2.16
N VAL A 116 5.91 10.46 3.15
CA VAL A 116 4.83 9.75 3.83
C VAL A 116 3.92 10.72 4.57
N PHE A 117 4.50 11.72 5.24
CA PHE A 117 3.72 12.77 5.92
C PHE A 117 2.83 13.53 4.95
N TYR A 118 3.39 14.04 3.84
CA TYR A 118 2.62 14.72 2.80
C TYR A 118 1.48 13.86 2.27
N PHE A 119 1.81 12.61 1.93
CA PHE A 119 0.88 11.69 1.30
C PHE A 119 -0.27 11.31 2.22
N PHE A 120 -0.02 11.16 3.52
CA PHE A 120 -1.06 10.93 4.52
C PHE A 120 -2.16 12.01 4.53
N PHE A 121 -1.81 13.27 4.24
CA PHE A 121 -2.81 14.33 4.12
C PHE A 121 -3.43 14.37 2.72
N SER A 122 -2.62 14.35 1.66
CA SER A 122 -3.12 14.54 0.29
C SER A 122 -4.00 13.40 -0.20
N ILE A 123 -3.80 12.18 0.29
CA ILE A 123 -4.65 11.01 -0.03
C ILE A 123 -6.14 11.25 0.26
N ASN A 124 -6.48 12.09 1.24
CA ASN A 124 -7.87 12.37 1.61
C ASN A 124 -8.64 13.12 0.52
N ILE A 125 -7.93 13.77 -0.41
CA ILE A 125 -8.54 14.42 -1.59
C ILE A 125 -9.28 13.38 -2.44
N THR A 126 -8.89 12.12 -2.39
CA THR A 126 -9.57 11.02 -3.07
C THR A 126 -11.01 10.82 -2.58
N ASN A 127 -11.39 11.33 -1.39
CA ASN A 127 -12.78 11.30 -0.94
C ASN A 127 -13.69 12.31 -1.67
N VAL A 128 -13.14 13.24 -2.46
CA VAL A 128 -13.90 14.11 -3.37
C VAL A 128 -14.47 13.31 -4.54
N THR A 129 -13.90 12.14 -4.82
CA THR A 129 -14.32 11.24 -5.90
C THR A 129 -15.70 10.66 -5.59
N PRO A 130 -16.71 10.78 -6.49
CA PRO A 130 -18.03 10.22 -6.25
C PRO A 130 -17.93 8.69 -6.08
N MET A 131 -18.48 8.17 -4.99
CA MET A 131 -18.55 6.71 -4.72
C MET A 131 -19.80 6.05 -5.32
N TRP A 132 -20.49 6.70 -6.28
CA TRP A 132 -21.66 6.14 -6.99
C TRP A 132 -21.22 5.09 -8.04
N GLU A 133 -22.20 4.41 -8.68
CA GLU A 133 -22.16 3.24 -9.57
C GLU A 133 -20.87 2.95 -10.38
N VAL A 134 -20.06 3.96 -10.70
CA VAL A 134 -18.72 3.78 -11.27
C VAL A 134 -17.75 4.73 -10.55
N TRP A 135 -16.77 4.17 -9.83
CA TRP A 135 -15.68 4.93 -9.20
C TRP A 135 -14.90 5.68 -10.28
N LYS A 136 -15.14 7.00 -10.39
CA LYS A 136 -14.51 7.82 -11.43
C LYS A 136 -13.30 8.55 -10.87
N GLU A 137 -12.12 7.98 -11.05
CA GLU A 137 -10.89 8.60 -10.59
C GLU A 137 -10.46 9.76 -11.50
N TYR A 138 -10.06 10.89 -10.92
CA TYR A 138 -9.64 12.07 -11.68
C TYR A 138 -8.12 12.19 -11.75
N LEU A 139 -7.58 12.44 -12.95
CA LEU A 139 -6.14 12.59 -13.16
C LEU A 139 -5.51 13.66 -12.26
N TRP A 140 -6.18 14.80 -12.06
CA TRP A 140 -5.64 15.88 -11.24
C TRP A 140 -5.45 15.46 -9.76
N ILE A 141 -6.27 14.53 -9.24
CA ILE A 141 -6.11 13.97 -7.89
C ILE A 141 -4.79 13.18 -7.83
N TYR A 142 -4.56 12.32 -8.82
CA TYR A 142 -3.30 11.58 -8.95
C TYR A 142 -2.09 12.50 -9.02
N LEU A 143 -2.16 13.57 -9.83
CA LEU A 143 -1.04 14.51 -9.97
C LEU A 143 -0.71 15.20 -8.64
N ILE A 144 -1.72 15.69 -7.93
CA ILE A 144 -1.51 16.35 -6.63
C ILE A 144 -0.98 15.35 -5.60
N GLN A 145 -1.47 14.12 -5.58
CA GLN A 145 -1.06 13.15 -4.56
C GLN A 145 0.33 12.57 -4.83
N TYR A 146 0.57 12.10 -6.04
CA TYR A 146 1.73 11.25 -6.33
C TYR A 146 2.95 12.01 -6.81
N ILE A 147 2.81 13.12 -7.54
CA ILE A 147 3.99 13.89 -7.98
C ILE A 147 4.79 14.40 -6.76
N PRO A 148 4.19 15.11 -5.80
CA PRO A 148 4.94 15.59 -4.64
C PRO A 148 5.40 14.44 -3.75
N PHE A 149 4.60 13.37 -3.62
CA PHE A 149 5.02 12.17 -2.90
C PHE A 149 6.32 11.58 -3.45
N TYR A 150 6.41 11.34 -4.77
CA TYR A 150 7.60 10.76 -5.38
C TYR A 150 8.80 11.71 -5.36
N ILE A 151 8.59 13.03 -5.54
CA ILE A 151 9.66 14.03 -5.40
C ILE A 151 10.23 14.01 -3.99
N LEU A 152 9.35 14.09 -2.98
CA LEU A 152 9.77 14.07 -1.58
C LEU A 152 10.44 12.74 -1.22
N LEU A 153 9.94 11.62 -1.73
CA LEU A 153 10.48 10.29 -1.46
C LEU A 153 11.91 10.20 -1.99
N PHE A 154 12.13 10.67 -3.21
CA PHE A 154 13.46 10.75 -3.81
C PHE A 154 14.42 11.63 -2.98
N LEU A 155 13.95 12.77 -2.47
CA LEU A 155 14.74 13.63 -1.58
C LEU A 155 15.03 12.95 -0.23
N ASN A 156 14.06 12.26 0.38
CA ASN A 156 14.27 11.49 1.62
C ASN A 156 15.34 10.42 1.42
N LEU A 157 15.28 9.66 0.32
CA LEU A 157 16.26 8.62 0.01
C LEU A 157 17.66 9.19 -0.22
N LYS A 158 17.78 10.31 -0.94
CA LYS A 158 19.08 11.00 -1.12
C LYS A 158 19.71 11.42 0.19
N THR A 159 18.93 12.00 1.09
CA THR A 159 19.41 12.40 2.42
C THR A 159 19.87 11.19 3.22
N LEU A 160 19.15 10.07 3.15
CA LEU A 160 19.51 8.83 3.84
C LEU A 160 20.86 8.27 3.36
N ILE A 161 21.06 8.18 2.05
CA ILE A 161 22.33 7.72 1.45
C ILE A 161 23.49 8.64 1.84
N LYS A 162 23.29 9.97 1.78
CA LYS A 162 24.33 10.93 2.19
C LYS A 162 24.72 10.77 3.65
N ASN A 163 23.74 10.50 4.53
CA ASN A 163 24.00 10.31 5.95
C ASN A 163 24.76 9.00 6.23
N SER A 164 24.45 7.91 5.53
CA SER A 164 25.18 6.64 5.69
C SER A 164 26.66 6.77 5.27
N GLU A 165 26.95 7.42 4.16
CA GLU A 165 28.34 7.65 3.71
C GLU A 165 29.16 8.49 4.70
N ASN A 166 28.53 9.47 5.36
CA ASN A 166 29.20 10.32 6.34
C ASN A 166 29.49 9.59 7.66
N HIS A 167 28.67 8.60 8.02
CA HIS A 167 28.92 7.76 9.19
C HIS A 167 30.09 6.80 8.96
N GLU A 168 30.18 6.17 7.78
CA GLU A 168 31.30 5.29 7.43
C GLU A 168 32.64 6.03 7.35
N LYS A 169 32.67 7.30 6.93
CA LYS A 169 33.90 8.11 6.89
C LYS A 169 34.42 8.54 8.27
N LYS A 170 33.59 8.46 9.32
CA LYS A 170 33.94 8.90 10.68
C LYS A 170 34.35 7.74 11.61
N THR A 171 34.12 6.51 11.20
CA THR A 171 34.56 5.26 11.86
C THR A 171 35.86 4.76 11.25
#